data_AF-A0A812XDD3-F1
#
_entry.id   AF-A0A812XDD3-F1
#
_cell.length_a   1.000
_cell.length_b   1.000
_cell.length_c   1.000
_cell.angle_alpha   90.00
_cell.angle_beta   90.00
_cell.angle_gamma   90.00
#
_symmetry.space_group_name_H-M   'P 1'
#
loop_
_entity.id
_entity.type
_entity.pdbx_description
1 polymer ?
#
loop_
_entity_poly.entity_id
_entity_poly.type
_entity_poly.pdbx_seq_one_letter_code
_entity_poly.pdbx_strand_id
1 'polypeptide(L)'
;MSSSPSLNVDARDLRLRGNSPMSKKGQSPTAVPEVSAGCGGEKVARGIATGSRRLTKIAGLTLFGLIFLLAFLGWPGALIEDDATHRKILASLFLTGITLVALEDVIRLDKAAIMLVLASVMWTYHAAQKHPTKSEEGHELLHHELSKGLTDVGSVILFLLPAMGIVESIDHMDGFSAVTSFIVRYTQNSPDRLMPMICTLAFFLSSVIDNLTATIVCIKILKRVVPHNQDWRHSCGGVVVVAANAGGAWSPIGD
;
A
#
# COMPACT_ATOMS: atom_id res chain seq x y z
N MET A 1 -55.68 24.17 19.99
CA MET A 1 -56.63 24.31 18.85
C MET A 1 -55.88 25.04 17.74
N SER A 2 -55.73 24.62 16.49
CA SER A 2 -55.99 23.38 15.75
C SER A 2 -55.15 23.52 14.45
N SER A 3 -54.31 22.54 14.14
CA SER A 3 -54.34 21.73 12.90
C SER A 3 -53.96 22.40 11.58
N SER A 4 -52.84 21.93 11.00
CA SER A 4 -52.50 21.98 9.56
C SER A 4 -53.44 21.08 8.74
N PRO A 5 -53.62 21.36 7.42
CA PRO A 5 -53.40 20.29 6.42
C PRO A 5 -52.76 20.80 5.10
N SER A 6 -51.64 20.21 4.66
CA SER A 6 -51.50 19.26 3.54
C SER A 6 -51.77 19.81 2.11
N LEU A 7 -50.71 20.12 1.36
CA LEU A 7 -50.73 20.17 -0.10
C LEU A 7 -50.51 18.76 -0.66
N ASN A 8 -51.52 18.25 -1.37
CA ASN A 8 -51.53 16.94 -2.00
C ASN A 8 -51.05 17.05 -3.46
N VAL A 9 -50.30 16.05 -3.89
CA VAL A 9 -49.73 15.87 -5.23
C VAL A 9 -50.80 15.27 -6.14
N ASP A 10 -51.07 15.87 -7.30
CA ASP A 10 -51.83 15.22 -8.37
C ASP A 10 -51.01 15.11 -9.65
N ALA A 11 -50.50 13.90 -9.87
CA ALA A 11 -49.79 13.45 -11.04
C ALA A 11 -50.75 12.75 -12.00
N ARG A 12 -51.62 13.50 -12.69
CA ARG A 12 -52.47 12.98 -13.78
C ARG A 12 -52.86 14.11 -14.74
N ASP A 13 -51.96 14.45 -15.66
CA ASP A 13 -52.34 14.92 -17.00
C ASP A 13 -51.08 15.25 -17.79
N LEU A 14 -50.74 14.41 -18.76
CA LEU A 14 -50.00 14.72 -20.00
C LEU A 14 -49.67 13.41 -20.73
N ARG A 15 -50.73 12.69 -21.14
CA ARG A 15 -50.68 11.85 -22.33
C ARG A 15 -51.67 12.44 -23.34
N LEU A 16 -51.26 12.38 -24.62
CA LEU A 16 -52.08 12.47 -25.84
C LEU A 16 -52.20 13.86 -26.52
N ARG A 17 -51.31 14.09 -27.50
CA ARG A 17 -51.53 14.77 -28.79
C ARG A 17 -50.25 14.55 -29.62
N GLY A 18 -50.20 13.96 -30.82
CA GLY A 18 -51.17 13.35 -31.73
C GLY A 18 -50.41 12.80 -32.95
N ASN A 19 -50.88 11.68 -33.51
CA ASN A 19 -50.50 11.14 -34.84
C ASN A 19 -50.98 12.12 -35.95
N SER A 20 -50.47 12.19 -37.19
CA SER A 20 -50.47 11.16 -38.26
C SER A 20 -49.73 11.68 -39.54
N PRO A 21 -49.73 11.03 -40.74
CA PRO A 21 -48.53 10.42 -41.34
C PRO A 21 -48.25 10.83 -42.82
N MET A 22 -47.15 10.38 -43.44
CA MET A 22 -47.09 9.84 -44.83
C MET A 22 -45.65 9.57 -45.29
N SER A 23 -45.31 8.31 -45.59
CA SER A 23 -45.01 7.84 -46.96
C SER A 23 -44.42 6.42 -46.93
N LYS A 24 -45.03 5.51 -47.68
CA LYS A 24 -44.68 4.09 -47.81
C LYS A 24 -43.64 3.89 -48.92
N LYS A 25 -42.69 2.96 -48.72
CA LYS A 25 -42.49 1.72 -49.52
C LYS A 25 -41.06 1.19 -49.35
N GLY A 26 -40.93 -0.12 -49.13
CA GLY A 26 -39.75 -0.90 -49.57
C GLY A 26 -39.18 -1.93 -48.59
N GLN A 27 -39.71 -3.16 -48.65
CA GLN A 27 -39.03 -4.45 -48.42
C GLN A 27 -38.55 -4.87 -47.01
N SER A 28 -38.68 -6.18 -46.76
CA SER A 28 -38.32 -6.97 -45.57
C SER A 28 -37.34 -8.08 -46.00
N PRO A 29 -36.82 -8.96 -45.13
CA PRO A 29 -36.38 -8.85 -43.73
C PRO A 29 -34.93 -9.36 -43.55
N THR A 30 -34.16 -8.82 -42.60
CA THR A 30 -33.05 -9.58 -41.97
C THR A 30 -33.01 -9.26 -40.48
N ALA A 31 -33.72 -10.08 -39.71
CA ALA A 31 -33.54 -10.14 -38.26
C ALA A 31 -32.19 -10.83 -38.00
N VAL A 32 -31.19 -10.06 -37.59
CA VAL A 32 -29.98 -10.59 -36.96
C VAL A 32 -30.36 -10.89 -35.50
N PRO A 33 -30.17 -12.12 -35.00
CA PRO A 33 -30.43 -12.40 -33.60
C PRO A 33 -29.35 -11.72 -32.76
N GLU A 34 -29.77 -10.83 -31.86
CA GLU A 34 -28.90 -10.26 -30.83
C GLU A 34 -28.53 -11.39 -29.84
N VAL A 35 -27.30 -11.89 -29.97
CA VAL A 35 -26.75 -12.93 -29.11
C VAL A 35 -26.52 -12.35 -27.72
N SER A 36 -27.47 -12.60 -26.82
CA SER A 36 -27.29 -12.53 -25.37
C SER A 36 -26.33 -13.64 -24.90
N ALA A 37 -25.06 -13.56 -25.30
CA ALA A 37 -23.99 -14.45 -24.81
C ALA A 37 -22.77 -13.62 -24.41
N GLY A 38 -22.85 -13.00 -23.23
CA GLY A 38 -21.72 -12.30 -22.63
C GLY A 38 -21.77 -12.24 -21.11
N CYS A 39 -22.97 -12.11 -20.54
CA CYS A 39 -23.14 -11.88 -19.10
C CYS A 39 -22.88 -13.12 -18.22
N GLY A 40 -23.02 -14.34 -18.77
CA GLY A 40 -22.75 -15.59 -18.05
C GLY A 40 -21.26 -15.96 -18.01
N GLY A 41 -20.58 -15.86 -19.15
CA GLY A 41 -19.16 -16.20 -19.29
C GLY A 41 -18.25 -15.28 -18.47
N GLU A 42 -18.57 -13.99 -18.41
CA GLU A 42 -17.78 -13.01 -17.64
C GLU A 42 -17.96 -13.19 -16.11
N LYS A 43 -19.16 -13.54 -15.65
CA LYS A 43 -19.41 -13.87 -14.24
C LYS A 43 -18.73 -15.17 -13.81
N VAL A 44 -18.74 -16.19 -14.67
CA VAL A 44 -18.04 -17.47 -14.43
C VAL A 44 -16.53 -17.27 -14.47
N ALA A 45 -15.99 -16.52 -15.43
CA ALA A 45 -14.56 -16.20 -15.50
C ALA A 45 -14.08 -15.36 -14.30
N ARG A 46 -14.86 -14.35 -13.87
CA ARG A 46 -14.58 -13.60 -12.63
C ARG A 46 -14.68 -14.49 -11.39
N GLY A 47 -15.64 -15.41 -11.33
CA GLY A 47 -15.78 -16.39 -10.25
C GLY A 47 -14.59 -17.33 -10.15
N ILE A 48 -14.14 -17.89 -11.27
CA ILE A 48 -12.96 -18.77 -11.37
C ILE A 48 -11.67 -18.02 -11.03
N ALA A 49 -11.49 -16.80 -11.56
CA ALA A 49 -10.34 -15.95 -11.22
C ALA A 49 -10.31 -15.56 -9.74
N THR A 50 -11.47 -15.32 -9.13
CA THR A 50 -11.58 -15.01 -7.70
C THR A 50 -11.34 -16.26 -6.84
N GLY A 51 -11.80 -17.44 -7.27
CA GLY A 51 -11.55 -18.72 -6.62
C GLY A 51 -10.08 -19.13 -6.66
N SER A 52 -9.44 -19.03 -7.82
CA SER A 52 -8.00 -19.28 -8.00
C SER A 52 -7.15 -18.35 -7.12
N ARG A 53 -7.47 -17.05 -7.08
CA ARG A 53 -6.79 -16.07 -6.20
C ARG A 53 -6.93 -16.39 -4.71
N ARG A 54 -8.09 -16.89 -4.27
CA ARG A 54 -8.30 -17.30 -2.88
C ARG A 54 -7.52 -18.57 -2.54
N LEU A 55 -7.49 -19.52 -3.45
CA LEU A 55 -6.72 -20.76 -3.27
C LEU A 55 -5.21 -20.48 -3.15
N THR A 56 -4.66 -19.63 -4.03
CA THR A 56 -3.24 -19.26 -3.99
C THR A 56 -2.87 -18.55 -2.69
N LYS A 57 -3.73 -17.66 -2.19
CA LYS A 57 -3.52 -17.02 -0.87
C LYS A 57 -3.53 -18.01 0.27
N ILE A 58 -4.52 -18.91 0.31
CA ILE A 58 -4.64 -19.90 1.38
C ILE A 58 -3.44 -20.85 1.33
N ALA A 59 -3.07 -21.36 0.16
CA ALA A 59 -1.91 -22.23 -0.01
C ALA A 59 -0.59 -21.53 0.35
N GLY A 60 -0.43 -20.26 -0.01
CA GLY A 60 0.71 -19.45 0.38
C GLY A 60 0.78 -19.26 1.90
N LEU A 61 -0.35 -18.93 2.53
CA LEU A 61 -0.42 -18.72 3.98
C LEU A 61 -0.20 -20.01 4.78
N THR A 62 -0.72 -21.14 4.31
CA THR A 62 -0.54 -22.44 4.99
C THR A 62 0.88 -22.96 4.84
N LEU A 63 1.49 -22.85 3.65
CA LEU A 63 2.89 -23.20 3.45
C LEU A 63 3.81 -22.31 4.30
N PHE A 64 3.54 -21.00 4.31
CA PHE A 64 4.29 -20.04 5.10
C PHE A 64 4.16 -20.30 6.61
N GLY A 65 2.93 -20.56 7.09
CA GLY A 65 2.67 -20.92 8.48
C GLY A 65 3.31 -22.25 8.88
N LEU A 66 3.37 -23.23 7.97
CA LEU A 66 4.04 -24.51 8.22
C LEU A 66 5.55 -24.35 8.33
N ILE A 67 6.17 -23.58 7.43
CA ILE A 67 7.61 -23.27 7.48
C ILE A 67 7.95 -22.54 8.78
N PHE A 68 7.09 -21.58 9.16
CA PHE A 68 7.24 -20.86 10.42
C PHE A 68 7.15 -21.79 11.63
N LEU A 69 6.15 -22.68 11.66
CA LEU A 69 6.01 -23.66 12.74
C LEU A 69 7.23 -24.58 12.83
N LEU A 70 7.71 -25.09 11.68
CA LEU A 70 8.88 -25.97 11.62
C LEU A 70 10.15 -25.29 12.13
N ALA A 71 10.34 -24.00 11.86
CA ALA A 71 11.47 -23.23 12.39
C ALA A 71 11.47 -23.10 13.93
N PHE A 72 10.33 -23.32 14.59
CA PHE A 72 10.19 -23.30 16.05
C PHE A 72 10.18 -24.70 16.69
N LEU A 73 10.10 -25.78 15.90
CA LEU A 73 10.11 -27.16 16.41
C LEU A 73 11.50 -27.66 16.86
N GLY A 74 12.52 -26.80 16.82
CA GLY A 74 13.88 -27.11 17.24
C GLY A 74 14.79 -27.45 16.07
N TRP A 75 16.00 -26.88 16.08
CA TRP A 75 16.98 -27.07 15.02
C TRP A 75 17.89 -28.27 15.33
N PRO A 76 18.26 -29.09 14.33
CA PRO A 76 19.20 -30.21 14.52
C PRO A 76 20.56 -29.72 15.04
N GLY A 77 21.09 -30.34 16.10
CA GLY A 77 22.38 -29.94 16.70
C GLY A 77 23.56 -29.91 15.71
N ALA A 78 23.58 -30.84 14.75
CA ALA A 78 24.58 -30.89 13.69
C ALA A 78 24.59 -29.64 12.77
N LEU A 79 23.47 -28.91 12.67
CA LEU A 79 23.36 -27.66 11.89
C LEU A 79 23.70 -26.41 12.72
N ILE A 80 23.94 -26.58 14.01
CA ILE A 80 24.11 -25.50 14.98
C ILE A 80 25.56 -25.39 15.44
N GLU A 81 26.25 -26.53 15.61
CA GLU A 81 27.58 -26.58 16.23
C GLU A 81 28.71 -26.04 15.33
N ASP A 82 28.54 -26.03 14.01
CA ASP A 82 29.54 -25.49 13.07
C ASP A 82 29.26 -24.03 12.70
N ASP A 83 30.15 -23.12 13.11
CA ASP A 83 30.07 -21.68 12.83
C ASP A 83 30.03 -21.36 11.32
N ALA A 84 30.70 -22.15 10.49
CA ALA A 84 30.70 -21.92 9.04
C ALA A 84 29.34 -22.26 8.42
N THR A 85 28.73 -23.36 8.88
CA THR A 85 27.38 -23.78 8.48
C THR A 85 26.32 -22.82 9.04
N HIS A 86 26.47 -22.35 10.28
CA HIS A 86 25.58 -21.36 10.89
C HIS A 86 25.44 -20.08 10.05
N ARG A 87 26.57 -19.50 9.64
CA ARG A 87 26.58 -18.30 8.78
C ARG A 87 25.93 -18.56 7.42
N LYS A 88 26.17 -19.73 6.81
CA LYS A 88 25.57 -20.11 5.51
C LYS A 88 24.05 -20.26 5.63
N ILE A 89 23.56 -20.85 6.71
CA ILE A 89 22.12 -21.02 6.96
C ILE A 89 21.46 -19.65 7.14
N LEU A 90 22.02 -18.78 7.99
CA LEU A 90 21.52 -17.41 8.15
C LEU A 90 21.52 -16.63 6.82
N ALA A 91 22.58 -16.73 6.02
CA ALA A 91 22.65 -16.09 4.72
C ALA A 91 21.59 -16.64 3.74
N SER A 92 21.36 -17.95 3.77
CA SER A 92 20.32 -18.58 2.94
C SER A 92 18.90 -18.15 3.35
N LEU A 93 18.62 -18.11 4.66
CA LEU A 93 17.35 -17.64 5.21
C LEU A 93 17.11 -16.18 4.83
N PHE A 94 18.12 -15.33 4.97
CA PHE A 94 18.06 -13.92 4.59
C PHE A 94 17.76 -13.74 3.09
N LEU A 95 18.47 -14.46 2.21
CA LEU A 95 18.26 -14.37 0.76
C LEU A 95 16.88 -14.89 0.35
N THR A 96 16.44 -16.02 0.90
CA THR A 96 15.10 -16.55 0.70
C THR A 96 14.04 -15.56 1.19
N GLY A 97 14.25 -14.95 2.34
CA GLY A 97 13.38 -13.91 2.91
C GLY A 97 13.23 -12.68 2.03
N ILE A 98 14.34 -12.12 1.55
CA ILE A 98 14.31 -11.00 0.58
C ILE A 98 13.59 -11.41 -0.70
N THR A 99 13.82 -12.64 -1.18
CA THR A 99 13.14 -13.15 -2.37
C THR A 99 11.62 -13.26 -2.15
N LEU A 100 11.19 -13.71 -0.96
CA LEU A 100 9.76 -13.75 -0.57
C LEU A 100 9.14 -12.35 -0.53
N VAL A 101 9.87 -11.35 -0.02
CA VAL A 101 9.42 -9.95 -0.01
C VAL A 101 9.33 -9.39 -1.42
N ALA A 102 10.27 -9.72 -2.31
CA ALA A 102 10.21 -9.33 -3.72
C ALA A 102 9.06 -10.02 -4.48
N LEU A 103 8.73 -11.26 -4.12
CA LEU A 103 7.63 -12.04 -4.70
C LEU A 103 6.26 -11.73 -4.07
N GLU A 104 6.19 -10.79 -3.13
CA GLU A 104 4.98 -10.45 -2.39
C GLU A 104 3.79 -10.18 -3.31
N ASP A 105 3.97 -9.49 -4.44
CA ASP A 105 2.89 -9.21 -5.39
C ASP A 105 2.23 -10.49 -5.95
N VAL A 106 2.99 -11.59 -6.04
CA VAL A 106 2.50 -12.91 -6.49
C VAL A 106 1.84 -13.66 -5.33
N ILE A 107 2.43 -13.62 -4.14
CA ILE A 107 1.99 -14.39 -2.95
C ILE A 107 0.82 -13.69 -2.24
N ARG A 108 0.64 -12.38 -2.47
CA ARG A 108 -0.40 -11.50 -1.89
C ARG A 108 -0.49 -11.58 -0.35
N LEU A 109 0.66 -11.75 0.29
CA LEU A 109 0.88 -11.55 1.73
C LEU A 109 1.35 -10.11 1.96
N ASP A 110 1.30 -9.59 3.18
CA ASP A 110 1.81 -8.25 3.46
C ASP A 110 3.34 -8.26 3.66
N LYS A 111 4.09 -7.32 3.05
CA LYS A 111 5.56 -7.17 3.25
C LYS A 111 5.96 -7.23 4.71
N ALA A 112 5.21 -6.52 5.56
CA ALA A 112 5.47 -6.44 6.99
C ALA A 112 5.36 -7.82 7.67
N ALA A 113 4.34 -8.61 7.31
CA ALA A 113 4.15 -9.95 7.86
C ALA A 113 5.30 -10.89 7.46
N ILE A 114 5.74 -10.84 6.20
CA ILE A 114 6.87 -11.64 5.71
C ILE A 114 8.14 -11.28 6.48
N MET A 115 8.41 -9.98 6.64
CA MET A 115 9.60 -9.48 7.34
C MET A 115 9.61 -9.85 8.83
N LEU A 116 8.48 -9.76 9.52
CA LEU A 116 8.37 -10.15 10.94
C LEU A 116 8.62 -11.65 11.14
N VAL A 117 8.08 -12.48 10.24
CA VAL A 117 8.32 -13.92 10.27
C VAL A 117 9.77 -14.25 9.95
N LEU A 118 10.36 -13.62 8.94
CA LEU A 118 11.78 -13.80 8.64
C LEU A 118 12.67 -13.43 9.83
N ALA A 119 12.43 -12.27 10.45
CA ALA A 119 13.18 -11.81 11.61
C ALA A 119 13.05 -12.78 12.78
N SER A 120 11.84 -13.22 13.10
CA SER A 120 11.62 -14.18 14.20
C SER A 120 12.28 -15.52 13.94
N VAL A 121 12.23 -16.06 12.71
CA VAL A 121 12.92 -17.32 12.34
C VAL A 121 14.44 -17.18 12.44
N MET A 122 15.02 -16.08 11.97
CA MET A 122 16.46 -15.84 12.06
C MET A 122 16.92 -15.71 13.51
N TRP A 123 16.17 -14.97 14.34
CA TRP A 123 16.49 -14.81 15.76
C TRP A 123 16.32 -16.11 16.56
N THR A 124 15.30 -16.93 16.28
CA THR A 124 15.16 -18.24 16.94
C THR A 124 16.27 -19.21 16.57
N TYR A 125 16.66 -19.24 15.29
CA TYR A 125 17.81 -20.03 14.86
C TYR A 125 19.10 -19.58 15.53
N HIS A 126 19.35 -18.26 15.58
CA HIS A 126 20.53 -17.71 16.24
C HIS A 126 20.55 -17.97 17.75
N ALA A 127 19.39 -17.85 18.42
CA ALA A 127 19.24 -18.17 19.83
C ALA A 127 19.50 -19.65 20.13
N ALA A 128 19.10 -20.56 19.24
CA ALA A 128 19.36 -21.99 19.38
C ALA A 128 20.86 -22.32 19.40
N GLN A 129 21.69 -21.53 18.73
CA GLN A 129 23.15 -21.69 18.67
C GLN A 129 23.85 -21.46 20.00
N LYS A 130 23.36 -20.50 20.79
CA LYS A 130 23.99 -20.13 22.05
C LYS A 130 23.65 -21.08 23.20
N HIS A 131 22.84 -22.13 22.95
CA HIS A 131 22.37 -23.10 23.95
C HIS A 131 22.00 -22.47 25.31
N PRO A 132 21.09 -21.48 25.33
CA PRO A 132 20.80 -20.69 26.54
C PRO A 132 20.21 -21.51 27.70
N THR A 133 19.71 -22.71 27.43
CA THR A 133 19.16 -23.64 28.44
C THR A 133 20.20 -24.55 29.07
N LYS A 134 21.43 -24.60 28.52
CA LYS A 134 22.49 -25.52 28.97
C LYS A 134 23.71 -24.80 29.56
N SER A 135 23.91 -23.53 29.24
CA SER A 135 25.04 -22.73 29.71
C SER A 135 24.57 -21.35 30.17
N GLU A 136 24.99 -20.94 31.37
CA GLU A 136 24.74 -19.61 31.93
C GLU A 136 25.42 -18.53 31.08
N GLU A 137 26.65 -18.78 30.61
CA GLU A 137 27.38 -17.89 29.68
C GLU A 137 26.62 -17.73 28.36
N GLY A 138 26.02 -18.81 27.84
CA GLY A 138 25.23 -18.78 26.62
C GLY A 138 23.96 -17.93 26.75
N HIS A 139 23.33 -17.95 27.93
CA HIS A 139 22.19 -17.11 28.24
C HIS A 139 22.57 -15.63 28.32
N GLU A 140 23.64 -15.27 29.03
CA GLU A 140 24.08 -13.88 29.14
C GLU A 140 24.49 -13.29 27.79
N LEU A 141 25.24 -14.04 26.97
CA LEU A 141 25.63 -13.62 25.63
C LEU A 141 24.42 -13.38 24.73
N LEU A 142 23.46 -14.30 24.75
CA LEU A 142 22.23 -14.17 23.97
C LEU A 142 21.41 -12.94 24.43
N HIS A 143 21.26 -12.76 25.74
CA HIS A 143 20.55 -11.60 26.30
C HIS A 143 21.20 -10.28 25.89
N HIS A 144 22.53 -10.19 25.93
CA HIS A 144 23.27 -9.01 25.50
C HIS A 144 23.05 -8.70 24.02
N GLU A 145 23.17 -9.70 23.14
CA GLU A 145 22.98 -9.53 21.69
C GLU A 145 21.53 -9.15 21.34
N LEU A 146 20.53 -9.78 21.96
CA LEU A 146 19.11 -9.42 21.79
C LEU A 146 18.81 -8.01 22.29
N SER A 147 19.30 -7.65 23.47
CA SER A 147 19.09 -6.32 24.05
C SER A 147 19.69 -5.24 23.17
N LYS A 148 20.92 -5.46 22.65
CA LYS A 148 21.57 -4.55 21.71
C LYS A 148 20.77 -4.43 20.41
N GLY A 149 20.41 -5.55 19.78
CA GLY A 149 19.63 -5.55 18.54
C GLY A 149 18.26 -4.87 18.69
N LEU A 150 17.56 -5.11 19.80
CA LEU A 150 16.29 -4.46 20.10
C LEU A 150 16.46 -2.97 20.37
N THR A 151 17.54 -2.56 21.03
CA THR A 151 17.85 -1.14 21.27
C THR A 151 18.14 -0.41 19.96
N ASP A 152 18.96 -1.00 19.09
CA ASP A 152 19.31 -0.41 17.80
C ASP A 152 18.06 -0.25 16.91
N VAL A 153 17.26 -1.32 16.74
CA VAL A 153 16.03 -1.26 15.95
C VAL A 153 14.99 -0.36 16.61
N GLY A 154 14.84 -0.44 17.93
CA GLY A 154 13.93 0.37 18.71
C GLY A 154 14.25 1.86 18.61
N SER A 155 15.53 2.24 18.57
CA SER A 155 15.95 3.62 18.40
C SER A 155 15.50 4.20 17.06
N VAL A 156 15.62 3.43 15.98
CA VAL A 156 15.15 3.83 14.64
C VAL A 156 13.64 3.94 14.61
N ILE A 157 12.92 2.98 15.18
CA ILE A 157 11.44 3.02 15.24
C ILE A 157 10.96 4.21 16.07
N LEU A 158 11.53 4.43 17.25
CA LEU A 158 11.17 5.56 18.11
C LEU A 158 11.56 6.90 17.50
N PHE A 159 12.54 6.93 16.61
CA PHE A 159 12.89 8.11 15.83
C PHE A 159 11.88 8.38 14.69
N LEU A 160 11.51 7.35 13.92
CA LEU A 160 10.66 7.51 12.73
C LEU A 160 9.15 7.58 13.05
N LEU A 161 8.70 6.87 14.08
CA LEU A 161 7.27 6.75 14.42
C LEU A 161 6.64 8.11 14.79
N PRO A 162 7.28 8.98 15.60
CA PRO A 162 6.76 10.32 15.86
C PRO A 162 6.76 11.21 14.62
N ALA A 163 7.78 11.11 13.77
CA ALA A 163 7.86 11.91 12.54
C ALA A 163 6.68 11.61 11.60
N MET A 164 6.43 10.32 11.34
CA MET A 164 5.27 9.88 10.56
C MET A 164 3.94 10.22 11.26
N GLY A 165 3.89 10.07 12.59
CA GLY A 165 2.69 10.37 13.39
C GLY A 165 2.32 11.86 13.41
N ILE A 166 3.29 12.77 13.49
CA ILE A 166 3.06 14.22 13.42
C ILE A 166 2.48 14.59 12.04
N VAL A 167 3.04 14.03 10.97
CA VAL A 167 2.56 14.30 9.61
C VAL A 167 1.12 13.83 9.42
N GLU A 168 0.78 12.64 9.92
CA GLU A 168 -0.59 12.14 9.84
C GLU A 168 -1.55 12.94 10.73
N SER A 169 -1.11 13.40 11.91
CA SER A 169 -1.90 14.27 12.78
C SER A 169 -2.17 15.64 12.14
N ILE A 170 -1.19 16.23 11.46
CA ILE A 170 -1.36 17.47 10.70
C ILE A 170 -2.37 17.29 9.56
N ASP A 171 -2.30 16.19 8.81
CA ASP A 171 -3.28 15.91 7.75
C ASP A 171 -4.69 15.68 8.31
N HIS A 172 -4.83 15.01 9.46
CA HIS A 172 -6.11 14.81 10.13
C HIS A 172 -6.75 16.13 10.61
N MET A 173 -5.96 17.14 10.95
CA MET A 173 -6.43 18.48 11.32
C MET A 173 -6.61 19.42 10.11
N ASP A 174 -6.61 18.90 8.88
CA ASP A 174 -6.64 19.70 7.64
C ASP A 174 -5.50 20.75 7.55
N GLY A 175 -4.36 20.49 8.19
CA GLY A 175 -3.22 21.42 8.20
C GLY A 175 -2.68 21.74 6.80
N PHE A 176 -2.82 20.81 5.86
CA PHE A 176 -2.44 21.01 4.46
C PHE A 176 -3.50 21.76 3.62
N SER A 177 -4.68 22.07 4.17
CA SER A 177 -5.74 22.77 3.45
C SER A 177 -5.34 24.19 3.06
N ALA A 178 -4.65 24.92 3.96
CA ALA A 178 -4.13 26.26 3.67
C ALA A 178 -3.10 26.23 2.54
N VAL A 179 -2.16 25.28 2.59
CA VAL A 179 -1.14 25.07 1.55
C VAL A 179 -1.78 24.71 0.21
N THR A 180 -2.74 23.78 0.23
CA THR A 180 -3.50 23.37 -0.96
C THR A 180 -4.23 24.56 -1.58
N SER A 181 -4.94 25.35 -0.77
CA SER A 181 -5.69 26.52 -1.23
C SER A 181 -4.79 27.59 -1.84
N PHE A 182 -3.60 27.80 -1.25
CA PHE A 182 -2.59 28.70 -1.80
C PHE A 182 -2.09 28.23 -3.17
N ILE A 183 -1.73 26.94 -3.29
CA ILE A 183 -1.25 26.35 -4.54
C ILE A 183 -2.32 26.45 -5.63
N VAL A 184 -3.58 26.09 -5.33
CA VAL A 184 -4.70 26.16 -6.28
C VAL A 184 -4.89 27.59 -6.77
N ARG A 185 -4.99 28.57 -5.85
CA ARG A 185 -5.21 29.97 -6.20
C ARG A 185 -4.10 30.53 -7.09
N TYR A 186 -2.85 30.16 -6.84
CA TYR A 186 -1.71 30.64 -7.63
C TYR A 186 -1.58 29.96 -9.00
N THR A 187 -2.10 28.72 -9.12
CA THR A 187 -2.02 27.89 -10.32
C THR A 187 -3.25 28.03 -11.22
N GLN A 188 -4.36 28.58 -10.72
CA GLN A 188 -5.66 28.65 -11.40
C GLN A 188 -5.61 29.29 -12.80
N ASN A 189 -4.70 30.24 -13.01
CA ASN A 189 -4.54 30.94 -14.30
C ASN A 189 -3.42 30.36 -15.18
N SER A 190 -2.61 29.42 -14.67
CA SER A 190 -1.44 28.90 -15.37
C SER A 190 -1.08 27.51 -14.85
N PRO A 191 -1.61 26.42 -15.46
CA PRO A 191 -1.38 25.05 -15.00
C PRO A 191 0.11 24.66 -15.00
N ASP A 192 0.92 25.29 -15.86
CA ASP A 192 2.38 25.08 -15.92
C ASP A 192 3.12 25.48 -14.64
N ARG A 193 2.49 26.32 -13.79
CA ARG A 193 3.08 26.76 -12.51
C ARG A 193 2.94 25.73 -11.40
N LEU A 194 2.11 24.70 -11.59
CA LEU A 194 1.87 23.68 -10.57
C LEU A 194 3.15 22.92 -10.23
N MET A 195 3.82 22.40 -11.27
CA MET A 195 4.95 21.49 -11.09
C MET A 195 6.14 22.14 -10.40
N PRO A 196 6.62 23.31 -10.83
CA PRO A 196 7.72 23.99 -10.14
C PRO A 196 7.39 24.27 -8.67
N MET A 197 6.15 24.66 -8.37
CA MET A 197 5.73 24.95 -7.00
C MET A 197 5.71 23.69 -6.13
N ILE A 198 5.12 22.58 -6.61
CA ILE A 198 5.04 21.35 -5.83
C ILE A 198 6.39 20.62 -5.72
N CYS A 199 7.25 20.70 -6.73
CA CYS A 199 8.63 20.20 -6.65
C CYS A 199 9.46 20.99 -5.64
N THR A 200 9.32 22.32 -5.64
CA THR A 200 10.03 23.16 -4.65
C THR A 200 9.55 22.85 -3.24
N LEU A 201 8.24 22.71 -3.04
CA LEU A 201 7.67 22.27 -1.77
C LEU A 201 8.18 20.89 -1.37
N ALA A 202 8.15 19.91 -2.28
CA ALA A 202 8.63 18.55 -2.02
C ALA A 202 10.10 18.51 -1.63
N PHE A 203 10.96 19.24 -2.35
CA PHE A 203 12.39 19.35 -2.07
C PHE A 203 12.66 19.89 -0.66
N PHE A 204 12.06 21.04 -0.30
CA PHE A 204 12.28 21.63 1.02
C PHE A 204 11.63 20.81 2.14
N LEU A 205 10.46 20.22 1.91
CA LEU A 205 9.82 19.35 2.90
C LEU A 205 10.67 18.10 3.18
N SER A 206 11.25 17.48 2.14
CA SER A 206 12.16 16.34 2.27
C SER A 206 13.52 16.69 2.89
N SER A 207 13.95 17.96 2.81
CA SER A 207 15.18 18.39 3.49
C SER A 207 15.06 18.40 5.02
N VAL A 208 13.82 18.34 5.54
CA VAL A 208 13.52 18.38 6.98
C VAL A 208 12.92 17.06 7.47
N ILE A 209 12.23 16.29 6.61
CA ILE A 209 11.51 15.06 6.95
C ILE A 209 11.95 13.92 6.02
N ASP A 210 11.74 12.65 6.41
CA ASP A 210 11.99 11.47 5.57
C ASP A 210 11.35 11.55 4.16
N ASN A 211 12.10 11.06 3.16
CA ASN A 211 11.73 11.07 1.74
C ASN A 211 10.36 10.41 1.45
N LEU A 212 10.03 9.31 2.12
CA LEU A 212 8.75 8.62 1.94
C LEU A 212 7.60 9.47 2.49
N THR A 213 7.76 10.03 3.69
CA THR A 213 6.75 10.89 4.32
C THR A 213 6.53 12.18 3.53
N ALA A 214 7.60 12.87 3.11
CA ALA A 214 7.51 14.07 2.28
C ALA A 214 6.77 13.80 0.95
N THR A 215 7.08 12.66 0.32
CA THR A 215 6.39 12.19 -0.88
C THR A 215 4.90 11.96 -0.63
N ILE A 216 4.53 11.25 0.45
CA ILE A 216 3.13 10.97 0.80
C ILE A 216 2.34 12.27 0.98
N VAL A 217 2.89 13.24 1.71
CA VAL A 217 2.26 14.56 1.90
C VAL A 217 2.02 15.26 0.57
N CYS A 218 3.05 15.31 -0.28
CA CYS A 218 2.95 15.98 -1.58
C CYS A 218 1.94 15.27 -2.50
N ILE A 219 1.85 13.94 -2.47
CA ILE A 219 0.83 13.17 -3.19
C ILE A 219 -0.58 13.46 -2.64
N LYS A 220 -0.76 13.55 -1.32
CA LYS A 220 -2.05 13.92 -0.70
C LYS A 220 -2.48 15.33 -1.14
N ILE A 221 -1.57 16.30 -1.17
CA ILE A 221 -1.82 17.65 -1.70
C ILE A 221 -2.18 17.58 -3.18
N LEU A 222 -1.41 16.85 -3.99
CA LEU A 222 -1.62 16.72 -5.43
C LEU A 222 -2.99 16.10 -5.76
N LYS A 223 -3.48 15.15 -4.95
CA LYS A 223 -4.85 14.59 -5.08
C LYS A 223 -5.93 15.65 -4.86
N ARG A 224 -5.71 16.63 -3.98
CA ARG A 224 -6.63 17.75 -3.74
C ARG A 224 -6.54 18.82 -4.85
N VAL A 225 -5.35 19.09 -5.38
CA VAL A 225 -5.12 20.10 -6.43
C VAL A 225 -5.55 19.61 -7.82
N VAL A 226 -5.32 18.34 -8.14
CA VAL A 226 -5.64 17.72 -9.44
C VAL A 226 -6.60 16.53 -9.23
N PRO A 227 -7.90 16.76 -8.96
CA PRO A 227 -8.85 15.69 -8.68
C PRO A 227 -9.24 14.89 -9.94
N HIS A 228 -9.47 15.56 -11.06
CA HIS A 228 -10.11 14.97 -12.25
C HIS A 228 -9.16 14.30 -13.25
N ASN A 229 -7.87 14.69 -13.30
CA ASN A 229 -6.92 14.15 -14.27
C ASN A 229 -5.94 13.18 -13.60
N GLN A 230 -6.29 11.89 -13.62
CA GLN A 230 -5.52 10.84 -12.97
C GLN A 230 -4.15 10.63 -13.61
N ASP A 231 -4.07 10.60 -14.95
CA ASP A 231 -2.83 10.34 -15.66
C ASP A 231 -1.83 11.48 -15.43
N TRP A 232 -2.30 12.73 -15.54
CA TRP A 232 -1.48 13.91 -15.20
C TRP A 232 -1.00 13.88 -13.75
N ARG A 233 -1.88 13.49 -12.81
CA ARG A 233 -1.52 13.36 -11.40
C ARG A 233 -0.45 12.29 -11.16
N HIS A 234 -0.50 11.16 -11.88
CA HIS A 234 0.54 10.13 -11.75
C HIS A 234 1.90 10.61 -12.28
N SER A 235 1.92 11.31 -13.42
CA SER A 235 3.14 11.93 -13.94
C SER A 235 3.71 12.96 -12.97
N CYS A 236 2.86 13.86 -12.43
CA CYS A 236 3.26 14.83 -11.41
C CYS A 236 3.81 14.14 -10.15
N GLY A 237 3.15 13.06 -9.69
CA GLY A 237 3.59 12.26 -8.56
C GLY A 237 4.98 11.66 -8.77
N GLY A 238 5.28 11.14 -9.97
CA GLY A 238 6.61 10.65 -10.32
C GLY A 238 7.69 11.72 -10.20
N VAL A 239 7.42 12.95 -10.67
CA VAL A 239 8.38 14.07 -10.57
C VAL A 239 8.53 14.56 -9.12
N VAL A 240 7.45 14.53 -8.33
CA VAL A 240 7.49 14.82 -6.89
C VAL A 240 8.42 13.87 -6.15
N VAL A 241 8.41 12.57 -6.46
CA VAL A 241 9.33 11.58 -5.86
C VAL A 241 10.78 11.95 -6.14
N VAL A 242 11.11 12.35 -7.38
CA VAL A 242 12.46 12.79 -7.75
C VAL A 242 12.88 14.03 -6.97
N ALA A 243 11.97 15.01 -6.84
CA ALA A 243 12.24 16.24 -6.10
C ALA A 243 12.40 15.99 -4.59
N ALA A 244 11.58 15.11 -4.00
CA ALA A 244 11.69 14.70 -2.61
C ALA A 244 13.05 14.04 -2.35
N ASN A 245 13.42 13.02 -3.16
CA ASN A 245 14.71 12.34 -3.03
C ASN A 245 15.90 13.29 -3.15
N ALA A 246 15.84 14.27 -4.06
CA ALA A 246 16.87 15.31 -4.16
C ALA A 246 16.94 16.22 -2.92
N GLY A 247 15.81 16.49 -2.28
CA GLY A 247 15.71 17.27 -1.05
C GLY A 247 16.26 16.54 0.17
N GLY A 248 15.99 15.24 0.29
CA GLY A 248 16.53 14.40 1.37
C GLY A 248 18.06 14.39 1.35
N ALA A 249 18.64 14.06 0.19
CA ALA A 249 20.09 14.01 0.01
C ALA A 249 20.81 15.36 0.17
N TRP A 250 20.08 16.49 0.17
CA TRP A 250 20.66 17.83 0.32
C TRP A 250 20.92 18.21 1.79
N SER A 251 20.28 17.56 2.75
CA SER A 251 20.32 17.92 4.17
C SER A 251 20.86 16.78 5.03
N PRO A 252 21.71 17.05 6.04
CA PRO A 252 22.16 16.02 6.98
C PRO A 252 21.05 15.50 7.91
N ILE A 253 19.88 16.15 7.94
CA ILE A 253 18.67 15.71 8.65
C ILE A 253 17.75 14.90 7.71
N GLY A 254 17.87 15.11 6.40
CA GLY A 254 17.21 14.28 5.39
C GLY A 254 17.87 12.90 5.26
N ASP A 255 17.33 12.08 4.36
CA ASP A 255 17.79 10.72 4.02
C ASP A 255 19.25 10.65 3.55
#